data_AF-A0A7C3EYL8-F1
#
_entry.id   AF-A0A7C3EYL8-F1
#
_cell.length_a   1.000
_cell.length_b   1.000
_cell.length_c   1.000
_cell.angle_alpha   90.00
_cell.angle_beta   90.00
_cell.angle_gamma   90.00
#
_symmetry.space_group_name_H-M   'P 1'
#
loop_
_entity.id
_entity.type
_entity.pdbx_description
1 polymer ?
#
loop_
_entity_poly.entity_id
_entity_poly.type
_entity_poly.pdbx_seq_one_letter_code
_entity_poly.pdbx_strand_id
1 'polypeptide(L)'
;MSFIRAKEIPPGSGNWYDYEVMTIHKGKKVIQKVIRYIGKSSLRSSRSMRSGGSVGSYPAAVSSASISPVDDAKIHKMKTPARQIASALGMYYGGMSLDAIQQQFRQDYDTDMSESNYWNWVKRFTKEAIKQTKHFKPENIGDTWVADETYMKLGDKTVYFWDLIDSKTNYLLASHVSFSRGSREAKVLMKLAEQRAGKTPKVVITDKLRSYEVAIEDAFGADTKHKQGEPFKFKVSGTSTAEIERFHKTLEQRTDVFQKYNDIETIRLLTDGWLINYNFFKQNEGCGNIPPAQAASSVVPFKDWNDVVIPEGVHDIDYKVSLYRRKSVKKGKPVFDATLTPIEIDKEK
;
A
#
# COMPACT_ATOMS: atom_id res chain seq x y z
N MET A 1 -19.66 21.42 2.73
CA MET A 1 -19.50 20.28 1.80
C MET A 1 -18.01 20.04 1.61
N SER A 2 -17.57 18.78 1.59
CA SER A 2 -16.22 18.40 1.21
C SER A 2 -16.14 18.04 -0.29
N PHE A 3 -14.96 18.19 -0.89
CA PHE A 3 -14.68 17.82 -2.28
C PHE A 3 -13.21 17.38 -2.43
N ILE A 4 -12.87 16.75 -3.54
CA ILE A 4 -11.50 16.31 -3.83
C ILE A 4 -10.73 17.44 -4.53
N ARG A 5 -9.53 17.77 -4.03
CA ARG A 5 -8.61 18.73 -4.64
C ARG A 5 -7.25 18.09 -4.88
N ALA A 6 -6.73 18.22 -6.11
CA ALA A 6 -5.37 17.85 -6.44
C ALA A 6 -4.39 18.99 -6.11
N LYS A 7 -3.25 18.67 -5.52
CA LYS A 7 -2.17 19.60 -5.15
C LYS A 7 -0.82 19.03 -5.56
N GLU A 8 0.04 19.87 -6.13
CA GLU A 8 1.42 19.52 -6.49
C GLU A 8 2.35 19.76 -5.29
N ILE A 9 3.14 18.76 -4.89
CA ILE A 9 3.98 18.82 -3.68
C ILE A 9 5.35 18.16 -3.91
N PRO A 10 6.46 18.88 -3.72
CA PRO A 10 6.54 20.35 -3.61
C PRO A 10 6.01 21.04 -4.88
N PRO A 11 5.60 22.32 -4.83
CA PRO A 11 5.20 23.06 -6.03
C PRO A 11 6.28 22.98 -7.12
N GLY A 12 5.89 22.65 -8.35
CA GLY A 12 6.82 22.48 -9.49
C GLY A 12 7.55 21.13 -9.55
N SER A 13 7.28 20.19 -8.64
CA SER A 13 7.93 18.86 -8.63
C SER A 13 7.37 17.85 -9.64
N GLY A 14 6.19 18.11 -10.23
CA GLY A 14 5.45 17.15 -11.03
C GLY A 14 4.73 16.06 -10.22
N ASN A 15 4.85 16.05 -8.88
CA ASN A 15 4.18 15.09 -8.02
C ASN A 15 2.84 15.66 -7.53
N TRP A 16 1.75 15.12 -8.07
CA TRP A 16 0.39 15.52 -7.71
C TRP A 16 -0.23 14.54 -6.74
N TYR A 17 -1.00 15.08 -5.79
CA TYR A 17 -1.65 14.33 -4.72
C TYR A 17 -3.08 14.81 -4.53
N ASP A 18 -4.01 13.88 -4.32
CA ASP A 18 -5.42 14.16 -4.09
C ASP A 18 -5.72 14.23 -2.59
N TYR A 19 -6.52 15.22 -2.21
CA TYR A 19 -6.94 15.49 -0.84
C TYR A 19 -8.45 15.68 -0.77
N GLU A 20 -9.07 15.20 0.30
CA GLU A 20 -10.42 15.61 0.65
C GLU A 20 -10.33 16.94 1.41
N VAL A 21 -11.01 17.97 0.91
CA VAL A 21 -10.98 19.33 1.48
C VAL A 21 -12.39 19.83 1.77
N MET A 22 -12.55 20.63 2.82
CA MET A 22 -13.80 21.33 3.14
C MET A 22 -13.62 22.83 3.01
N THR A 23 -14.61 23.50 2.42
CA THR A 23 -14.67 24.96 2.45
C THR A 23 -15.18 25.44 3.80
N ILE A 24 -14.42 26.31 4.47
CA ILE A 24 -14.78 26.99 5.71
C ILE A 24 -14.81 28.49 5.45
N HIS A 25 -15.91 29.13 5.85
CA HIS A 25 -16.05 30.58 5.79
C HIS A 25 -15.66 31.19 7.13
N LYS A 26 -14.58 31.99 7.16
CA LYS A 26 -14.14 32.74 8.34
C LYS A 26 -14.24 34.23 8.04
N GLY A 27 -15.41 34.81 8.33
CA GLY A 27 -15.75 36.18 7.93
C GLY A 27 -15.80 36.33 6.41
N LYS A 28 -15.09 37.31 5.85
CA LYS A 28 -14.96 37.51 4.38
C LYS A 28 -13.95 36.56 3.72
N LYS A 29 -13.22 35.74 4.48
CA LYS A 29 -12.21 34.81 3.96
C LYS A 29 -12.81 33.42 3.75
N VAL A 30 -12.58 32.85 2.58
CA VAL A 30 -12.87 31.46 2.26
C VAL A 30 -11.58 30.67 2.43
N ILE A 31 -11.57 29.73 3.37
CA ILE A 31 -10.43 28.87 3.68
C ILE A 31 -10.79 27.44 3.27
N GLN A 32 -9.87 26.74 2.62
CA GLN A 32 -10.01 25.30 2.39
C GLN A 32 -9.24 24.57 3.49
N LYS A 33 -9.96 23.81 4.32
CA LYS A 33 -9.38 22.94 5.35
C LYS A 33 -9.21 21.54 4.75
N VAL A 34 -7.98 21.02 4.79
CA VAL A 34 -7.73 19.62 4.42
C VAL A 34 -8.34 18.72 5.50
N ILE A 35 -9.17 17.77 5.06
CA ILE A 35 -9.76 16.74 5.93
C ILE A 35 -8.81 15.54 5.98
N ARG A 36 -8.42 15.02 4.82
CA ARG A 36 -7.48 13.89 4.73
C ARG A 36 -6.76 13.83 3.40
N TYR A 37 -5.57 13.24 3.42
CA TYR A 37 -4.88 12.76 2.23
C TYR A 37 -5.61 11.55 1.64
N ILE A 38 -5.71 11.48 0.31
CA ILE A 38 -6.31 10.34 -0.40
C ILE A 38 -5.22 9.49 -1.06
N GLY A 39 -4.29 10.11 -1.80
CA GLY A 39 -3.30 9.37 -2.58
C GLY A 39 -2.55 10.22 -3.60
N LYS A 40 -1.66 9.59 -4.36
CA LYS A 40 -1.03 10.20 -5.55
C LYS A 40 -2.08 10.36 -6.66
N SER A 41 -2.17 11.55 -7.25
CA SER A 41 -3.19 11.90 -8.24
C SER A 41 -2.93 11.17 -9.56
N SER A 42 -3.95 10.47 -10.07
CA SER A 42 -3.88 9.69 -11.31
C SER A 42 -4.08 10.52 -12.58
N LEU A 43 -4.58 11.76 -12.45
CA LEU A 43 -4.95 12.61 -13.59
C LEU A 43 -3.82 13.53 -14.09
N ARG A 44 -2.71 13.64 -13.35
CA ARG A 44 -1.67 14.65 -13.60
C ARG A 44 -0.25 14.10 -13.47
N SER A 45 0.03 12.92 -14.02
CA SER A 45 1.44 12.49 -14.15
C SER A 45 2.19 13.39 -15.15
N SER A 46 3.44 13.70 -14.82
CA SER A 46 4.42 14.54 -15.52
C SER A 46 4.29 14.65 -17.06
N ARG A 47 4.36 15.90 -17.53
CA ARG A 47 4.24 16.44 -18.90
C ARG A 47 4.65 15.52 -20.07
N SER A 48 3.69 15.28 -20.95
CA SER A 48 3.83 15.50 -22.40
C SER A 48 2.50 16.07 -22.90
N MET A 49 2.52 17.29 -23.43
CA MET A 49 1.35 17.93 -24.02
C MET A 49 0.95 17.18 -25.30
N ARG A 50 -0.27 16.64 -25.31
CA ARG A 50 -1.12 16.70 -26.51
C ARG A 50 -2.59 16.70 -26.10
N SER A 51 -3.25 17.78 -26.49
CA SER A 51 -4.67 18.04 -26.35
C SER A 51 -5.52 16.91 -26.93
N GLY A 52 -6.47 16.41 -26.13
CA GLY A 52 -7.52 15.51 -26.62
C GLY A 52 -8.19 14.71 -25.51
N GLY A 53 -9.31 15.23 -25.00
CA GLY A 53 -10.45 14.48 -24.46
C GLY A 53 -10.25 13.41 -23.37
N SER A 54 -10.84 13.64 -22.20
CA SER A 54 -11.74 12.70 -21.51
C SER A 54 -12.00 13.23 -20.10
N VAL A 55 -13.25 13.56 -19.80
CA VAL A 55 -13.73 13.73 -18.42
C VAL A 55 -13.69 12.34 -17.77
N GLY A 56 -12.57 12.03 -17.13
CA GLY A 56 -12.42 10.83 -16.32
C GLY A 56 -13.25 10.96 -15.05
N SER A 57 -14.13 9.99 -14.80
CA SER A 57 -15.01 9.92 -13.64
C SER A 57 -14.21 10.08 -12.34
N TYR A 58 -14.62 11.06 -11.53
CA TYR A 58 -14.32 11.09 -10.10
C TYR A 58 -14.68 9.73 -9.46
N PRO A 59 -14.05 9.35 -8.33
CA PRO A 59 -14.54 8.24 -7.54
C PRO A 59 -16.02 8.48 -7.21
N ALA A 60 -16.84 7.44 -7.26
CA ALA A 60 -18.13 7.47 -6.60
C ALA A 60 -17.85 7.89 -5.16
N ALA A 61 -18.48 8.99 -4.72
CA ALA A 61 -18.46 9.39 -3.34
C ALA A 61 -18.81 8.15 -2.52
N VAL A 62 -17.88 7.67 -1.70
CA VAL A 62 -18.27 6.83 -0.58
C VAL A 62 -19.28 7.69 0.16
N SER A 63 -20.55 7.31 0.10
CA SER A 63 -21.59 7.96 0.88
C SER A 63 -21.26 7.68 2.33
N SER A 64 -20.40 8.54 2.90
CA SER A 64 -20.27 8.65 4.33
C SER A 64 -21.60 9.19 4.79
N ALA A 65 -22.39 8.35 5.44
CA ALA A 65 -23.37 8.83 6.41
C ALA A 65 -22.70 9.95 7.20
N SER A 66 -23.42 11.06 7.39
CA SER A 66 -22.93 12.30 8.00
C SER A 66 -22.18 12.04 9.31
N ILE A 67 -20.86 11.88 9.22
CA ILE A 67 -19.98 11.85 10.39
C ILE A 67 -19.67 13.30 10.69
N SER A 68 -20.29 13.81 11.76
CA SER A 68 -19.89 15.04 12.44
C SER A 68 -18.37 15.08 12.60
N PRO A 69 -17.73 16.25 12.53
CA PRO A 69 -16.27 16.36 12.61
C PRO A 69 -15.78 15.94 14.00
N VAL A 70 -15.43 14.67 14.16
CA VAL A 70 -14.60 14.22 15.29
C VAL A 70 -13.16 14.65 14.97
N ASP A 71 -12.92 15.95 14.99
CA ASP A 71 -11.69 16.56 14.45
C ASP A 71 -10.51 16.52 15.44
N ASP A 72 -10.74 16.15 16.70
CA ASP A 72 -9.74 16.27 17.79
C ASP A 72 -9.51 14.99 18.62
N ALA A 73 -9.96 13.81 18.15
CA ALA A 73 -9.66 12.56 18.85
C ALA A 73 -8.13 12.32 18.88
N LYS A 74 -7.59 12.19 20.09
CA LYS A 74 -6.15 12.11 20.35
C LYS A 74 -5.75 10.74 20.85
N ILE A 75 -4.48 10.44 20.67
CA ILE A 75 -3.83 9.26 21.23
C ILE A 75 -3.20 9.66 22.55
N HIS A 76 -3.26 8.77 23.54
CA HIS A 76 -2.63 8.97 24.83
C HIS A 76 -1.19 9.49 24.69
N LYS A 77 -0.87 10.60 25.38
CA LYS A 77 0.42 11.33 25.33
C LYS A 77 0.77 12.00 23.98
N MET A 78 -0.14 12.09 23.01
CA MET A 78 0.08 12.80 21.74
C MET A 78 -0.78 14.05 21.66
N LYS A 79 -0.16 15.19 21.32
CA LYS A 79 -0.87 16.48 21.17
C LYS A 79 -1.61 16.59 19.84
N THR A 80 -1.07 15.96 18.80
CA THR A 80 -1.60 15.98 17.44
C THR A 80 -2.81 15.04 17.32
N PRO A 81 -3.91 15.47 16.67
CA PRO A 81 -5.06 14.61 16.40
C PRO A 81 -4.68 13.35 15.60
N ALA A 82 -5.32 12.24 15.91
CA ALA A 82 -5.07 10.93 15.29
C ALA A 82 -5.20 10.98 13.75
N ARG A 83 -6.21 11.68 13.22
CA ARG A 83 -6.42 11.85 11.78
C ARG A 83 -5.27 12.55 11.07
N GLN A 84 -4.65 13.54 11.71
CA GLN A 84 -3.49 14.21 11.13
C GLN A 84 -2.31 13.25 11.08
N ILE A 85 -2.06 12.51 12.17
CA ILE A 85 -1.02 11.48 12.20
C ILE A 85 -1.27 10.44 11.08
N ALA A 86 -2.49 9.90 10.96
CA ALA A 86 -2.87 8.96 9.91
C ALA A 86 -2.64 9.53 8.50
N SER A 87 -2.95 10.81 8.30
CA SER A 87 -2.66 11.52 7.05
C SER A 87 -1.17 11.54 6.75
N ALA A 88 -0.30 11.85 7.74
CA ALA A 88 1.15 11.81 7.56
C ALA A 88 1.66 10.41 7.15
N LEU A 89 1.12 9.34 7.74
CA LEU A 89 1.43 7.96 7.35
C LEU A 89 1.04 7.69 5.89
N GLY A 90 -0.17 8.08 5.50
CA GLY A 90 -0.63 7.98 4.12
C GLY A 90 0.25 8.75 3.14
N MET A 91 0.68 9.96 3.49
CA MET A 91 1.59 10.76 2.67
C MET A 91 2.95 10.09 2.51
N TYR A 92 3.52 9.59 3.61
CA TYR A 92 4.83 8.94 3.62
C TYR A 92 4.84 7.67 2.76
N TYR A 93 3.91 6.75 3.02
CA TYR A 93 3.79 5.53 2.23
C TYR A 93 3.21 5.75 0.82
N GLY A 94 2.62 6.92 0.57
CA GLY A 94 2.29 7.45 -0.76
C GLY A 94 3.48 8.03 -1.52
N GLY A 95 4.67 8.05 -0.91
CA GLY A 95 5.95 8.43 -1.53
C GLY A 95 6.40 9.87 -1.28
N MET A 96 5.75 10.62 -0.37
CA MET A 96 6.28 11.94 0.02
C MET A 96 7.48 11.81 0.97
N SER A 97 8.46 12.70 0.83
CA SER A 97 9.55 12.85 1.79
C SER A 97 9.06 13.46 3.10
N LEU A 98 9.80 13.26 4.20
CA LEU A 98 9.50 13.88 5.49
C LEU A 98 9.49 15.42 5.41
N ASP A 99 10.43 16.02 4.67
CA ASP A 99 10.45 17.46 4.36
C ASP A 99 9.15 17.93 3.66
N ALA A 100 8.70 17.20 2.62
CA ALA A 100 7.46 17.52 1.92
C ALA A 100 6.24 17.40 2.83
N ILE A 101 6.22 16.41 3.72
CA ILE A 101 5.17 16.25 4.74
C ILE A 101 5.21 17.40 5.74
N GLN A 102 6.39 17.80 6.23
CA GLN A 102 6.54 18.96 7.11
C GLN A 102 6.02 20.23 6.45
N GLN A 103 6.39 20.50 5.19
CA GLN A 103 5.90 21.63 4.42
C GLN A 103 4.37 21.60 4.30
N GLN A 104 3.80 20.42 4.03
CA GLN A 104 2.35 20.25 3.91
C GLN A 104 1.63 20.55 5.23
N PHE A 105 2.16 20.07 6.35
CA PHE A 105 1.57 20.30 7.67
C PHE A 105 1.68 21.76 8.12
N ARG A 106 2.80 22.42 7.79
CA ARG A 106 2.94 23.86 8.01
C ARG A 106 1.89 24.64 7.23
N GLN A 107 1.61 24.25 5.99
CA GLN A 107 0.63 24.94 5.15
C GLN A 107 -0.83 24.69 5.58
N ASP A 108 -1.17 23.44 5.91
CA ASP A 108 -2.57 23.05 6.12
C ASP A 108 -3.02 23.18 7.58
N TYR A 109 -2.09 23.07 8.53
CA TYR A 109 -2.36 23.02 9.97
C TYR A 109 -1.57 24.03 10.79
N ASP A 110 -0.81 24.93 10.15
CA ASP A 110 0.07 25.92 10.82
C ASP A 110 0.96 25.29 11.89
N THR A 111 1.42 24.07 11.61
CA THR A 111 2.18 23.25 12.55
C THR A 111 3.63 23.16 12.09
N ASP A 112 4.55 23.76 12.84
CA ASP A 112 5.99 23.74 12.56
C ASP A 112 6.71 22.74 13.48
N MET A 113 6.61 21.45 13.15
CA MET A 113 7.29 20.36 13.85
C MET A 113 8.47 19.87 13.02
N SER A 114 9.58 19.50 13.69
CA SER A 114 10.72 18.88 13.01
C SER A 114 10.34 17.57 12.29
N GLU A 115 11.07 17.24 11.21
CA GLU A 115 10.95 15.96 10.49
C GLU A 115 11.00 14.73 11.41
N SER A 116 11.79 14.81 12.49
CA SER A 116 11.93 13.74 13.48
C SER A 116 10.61 13.35 14.15
N ASN A 117 9.66 14.29 14.29
CA ASN A 117 8.33 13.98 14.84
C ASN A 117 7.53 13.08 13.88
N TYR A 118 7.49 13.43 12.60
CA TYR A 118 6.84 12.61 11.57
C TYR A 118 7.52 11.24 11.45
N TRP A 119 8.86 11.20 11.51
CA TRP A 119 9.61 9.95 11.52
C TRP A 119 9.25 9.04 12.71
N ASN A 120 9.10 9.61 13.90
CA ASN A 120 8.68 8.87 15.08
C ASN A 120 7.25 8.33 14.94
N TRP A 121 6.35 9.05 14.26
CA TRP A 121 5.02 8.54 13.92
C TRP A 121 5.08 7.40 12.93
N VAL A 122 5.87 7.52 11.85
CA VAL A 122 6.09 6.44 10.88
C VAL A 122 6.55 5.18 11.61
N LYS A 123 7.63 5.24 12.40
CA LYS A 123 8.13 4.07 13.13
C LYS A 123 7.09 3.47 14.08
N ARG A 124 6.35 4.30 14.81
CA ARG A 124 5.37 3.84 15.81
C ARG A 124 4.19 3.14 15.14
N PHE A 125 3.52 3.82 14.21
CA PHE A 125 2.27 3.32 13.64
C PHE A 125 2.48 2.23 12.59
N THR A 126 3.67 2.15 12.00
CA THR A 126 4.05 0.95 11.23
C THR A 126 4.13 -0.29 12.12
N LYS A 127 4.71 -0.18 13.33
CA LYS A 127 4.71 -1.30 14.29
C LYS A 127 3.30 -1.68 14.73
N GLU A 128 2.42 -0.70 14.91
CA GLU A 128 1.03 -0.97 15.27
C GLU A 128 0.29 -1.68 14.12
N ALA A 129 0.46 -1.22 12.87
CA ALA A 129 -0.13 -1.87 11.71
C ALA A 129 0.37 -3.32 11.53
N ILE A 130 1.66 -3.58 11.78
CA ILE A 130 2.23 -4.94 11.78
C ILE A 130 1.55 -5.81 12.86
N LYS A 131 1.34 -5.25 14.06
CA LYS A 131 0.68 -5.96 15.15
C LYS A 131 -0.77 -6.29 14.81
N GLN A 132 -1.53 -5.33 14.27
CA GLN A 132 -2.92 -5.52 13.87
C GLN A 132 -3.06 -6.57 12.74
N THR A 133 -2.08 -6.65 11.83
CA THR A 133 -2.10 -7.62 10.70
C THR A 133 -1.39 -8.95 11.00
N LYS A 134 -0.86 -9.14 12.21
CA LYS A 134 -0.03 -10.30 12.57
C LYS A 134 -0.76 -11.62 12.32
N HIS A 135 -2.06 -11.68 12.64
CA HIS A 135 -2.87 -12.88 12.54
C HIS A 135 -3.73 -12.93 11.27
N PHE A 136 -3.67 -11.88 10.43
CA PHE A 136 -4.43 -11.81 9.20
C PHE A 136 -3.91 -12.83 8.18
N LYS A 137 -4.82 -13.69 7.70
CA LYS A 137 -4.57 -14.63 6.61
C LYS A 137 -5.57 -14.40 5.48
N PRO A 138 -5.12 -14.11 4.25
CA PRO A 138 -6.02 -13.96 3.13
C PRO A 138 -6.70 -15.27 2.74
N GLU A 139 -7.99 -15.21 2.40
CA GLU A 139 -8.85 -16.38 2.20
C GLU A 139 -8.76 -16.95 0.77
N ASN A 140 -8.61 -16.07 -0.23
CA ASN A 140 -8.84 -16.36 -1.64
C ASN A 140 -7.54 -16.34 -2.47
N ILE A 141 -6.45 -16.87 -1.92
CA ILE A 141 -5.16 -16.94 -2.59
C ILE A 141 -5.17 -18.00 -3.71
N GLY A 142 -4.63 -17.66 -4.88
CA GLY A 142 -4.49 -18.56 -6.01
C GLY A 142 -3.43 -19.65 -5.83
N ASP A 143 -3.31 -20.53 -6.82
CA ASP A 143 -2.32 -21.62 -6.85
C ASP A 143 -1.06 -21.24 -7.66
N THR A 144 -0.98 -20.00 -8.15
CA THR A 144 0.14 -19.50 -8.95
C THR A 144 0.71 -18.27 -8.27
N TRP A 145 1.96 -18.39 -7.84
CA TRP A 145 2.69 -17.31 -7.18
C TRP A 145 3.82 -16.83 -8.08
N VAL A 146 4.13 -15.54 -7.98
CA VAL A 146 5.22 -14.91 -8.73
C VAL A 146 6.21 -14.34 -7.73
N ALA A 147 7.48 -14.71 -7.85
CA ALA A 147 8.56 -14.16 -7.02
C ALA A 147 9.57 -13.42 -7.90
N ASP A 148 10.06 -12.30 -7.38
CA ASP A 148 11.14 -11.53 -7.98
C ASP A 148 12.04 -10.91 -6.91
N GLU A 149 13.22 -10.46 -7.32
CA GLU A 149 14.12 -9.71 -6.47
C GLU A 149 14.64 -8.44 -7.13
N THR A 150 14.70 -7.38 -6.34
CA THR A 150 15.35 -6.12 -6.70
C THR A 150 16.43 -5.78 -5.67
N TYR A 151 17.22 -4.75 -5.94
CA TYR A 151 18.28 -4.35 -5.03
C TYR A 151 18.45 -2.83 -4.98
N MET A 152 19.06 -2.35 -3.90
CA MET A 152 19.55 -0.99 -3.77
C MET A 152 20.92 -0.97 -3.12
N LYS A 153 21.64 0.15 -3.28
CA LYS A 153 22.90 0.40 -2.58
C LYS A 153 22.64 1.02 -1.21
N LEU A 154 23.40 0.56 -0.22
CA LEU A 154 23.42 1.04 1.16
C LEU A 154 24.88 1.30 1.55
N GLY A 155 25.37 2.50 1.23
CA GLY A 155 26.83 2.75 1.19
C GLY A 155 27.52 1.74 0.28
N ASP A 156 28.51 1.03 0.80
CA ASP A 156 29.26 0.01 0.05
C ASP A 156 28.55 -1.36 -0.02
N LYS A 157 27.44 -1.53 0.71
CA LYS A 157 26.68 -2.78 0.74
C LYS A 157 25.55 -2.77 -0.29
N THR A 158 25.14 -3.95 -0.74
CA THR A 158 23.93 -4.13 -1.54
C THR A 158 22.86 -4.75 -0.65
N VAL A 159 21.67 -4.15 -0.65
CA VAL A 159 20.49 -4.70 0.02
C VAL A 159 19.56 -5.26 -1.04
N TYR A 160 19.19 -6.53 -0.89
CA TYR A 160 18.26 -7.23 -1.77
C TYR A 160 16.87 -7.29 -1.12
N PHE A 161 15.88 -6.95 -1.92
CA PHE A 161 14.46 -7.10 -1.61
C PHE A 161 13.93 -8.26 -2.42
N TRP A 162 13.41 -9.25 -1.73
CA TRP A 162 12.76 -10.40 -2.30
C TRP A 162 11.27 -10.23 -2.08
N ASP A 163 10.47 -10.36 -3.12
CA ASP A 163 9.04 -10.11 -3.05
C ASP A 163 8.28 -11.25 -3.75
N LEU A 164 7.19 -11.72 -3.15
CA LEU A 164 6.38 -12.82 -3.67
C LEU A 164 4.89 -12.49 -3.60
N ILE A 165 4.23 -12.47 -4.76
CA ILE A 165 2.83 -12.12 -4.93
C ILE A 165 1.98 -13.31 -5.37
N ASP A 166 0.70 -13.31 -4.96
CA ASP A 166 -0.32 -14.17 -5.54
C ASP A 166 -0.80 -13.60 -6.89
N SER A 167 -0.71 -14.38 -7.96
CA SER A 167 -1.05 -13.88 -9.30
C SER A 167 -2.55 -13.68 -9.52
N LYS A 168 -3.42 -14.26 -8.67
CA LYS A 168 -4.87 -14.13 -8.80
C LYS A 168 -5.38 -12.82 -8.22
N THR A 169 -4.87 -12.44 -7.05
CA THR A 169 -5.37 -11.29 -6.28
C THR A 169 -4.39 -10.11 -6.26
N ASN A 170 -3.17 -10.30 -6.76
CA ASN A 170 -2.02 -9.42 -6.60
C ASN A 170 -1.66 -9.16 -5.12
N TYR A 171 -2.10 -10.01 -4.20
CA TYR A 171 -1.74 -9.90 -2.79
C TYR A 171 -0.26 -10.23 -2.59
N LEU A 172 0.48 -9.32 -1.98
CA LEU A 172 1.87 -9.53 -1.62
C LEU A 172 1.95 -10.44 -0.39
N LEU A 173 2.28 -11.70 -0.63
CA LEU A 173 2.32 -12.76 0.38
C LEU A 173 3.53 -12.59 1.31
N ALA A 174 4.67 -12.20 0.77
CA ALA A 174 5.88 -11.98 1.55
C ALA A 174 6.82 -10.95 0.89
N SER A 175 7.53 -10.23 1.75
CA SER A 175 8.74 -9.48 1.42
C SER A 175 9.85 -9.89 2.37
N HIS A 176 11.07 -10.06 1.86
CA HIS A 176 12.25 -10.38 2.68
C HIS A 176 13.41 -9.46 2.30
N VAL A 177 14.09 -8.91 3.30
CA VAL A 177 15.22 -7.99 3.13
C VAL A 177 16.51 -8.64 3.63
N SER A 178 17.53 -8.65 2.77
CA SER A 178 18.79 -9.35 3.03
C SER A 178 19.99 -8.62 2.41
N PHE A 179 21.20 -8.92 2.92
CA PHE A 179 22.46 -8.49 2.30
C PHE A 179 23.01 -9.51 1.28
N SER A 180 22.40 -10.70 1.21
CA SER A 180 22.81 -11.84 0.40
C SER A 180 21.82 -12.09 -0.74
N ARG A 181 22.32 -12.46 -1.92
CA ARG A 181 21.49 -12.93 -3.04
C ARG A 181 21.69 -14.42 -3.27
N GLY A 182 20.90 -15.27 -2.62
CA GLY A 182 21.10 -16.73 -2.66
C GLY A 182 19.85 -17.55 -2.31
N SER A 183 19.97 -18.87 -2.44
CA SER A 183 18.87 -19.82 -2.20
C SER A 183 18.33 -19.79 -0.78
N ARG A 184 19.18 -19.50 0.22
CA ARG A 184 18.75 -19.35 1.62
C ARG A 184 17.69 -18.26 1.77
N GLU A 185 17.91 -17.10 1.14
CA GLU A 185 17.00 -15.97 1.26
C GLU A 185 15.72 -16.17 0.46
N ALA A 186 15.83 -16.78 -0.73
CA ALA A 186 14.67 -17.23 -1.49
C ALA A 186 13.84 -18.25 -0.69
N LYS A 187 14.46 -19.19 0.02
CA LYS A 187 13.75 -20.17 0.87
C LYS A 187 13.01 -19.50 2.03
N VAL A 188 13.61 -18.48 2.65
CA VAL A 188 12.93 -17.67 3.69
C VAL A 188 11.70 -16.99 3.09
N LEU A 189 11.82 -16.38 1.91
CA LEU A 189 10.68 -15.78 1.20
C LEU A 189 9.55 -16.79 0.97
N MET A 190 9.89 -17.99 0.45
CA MET A 190 8.91 -19.05 0.17
C MET A 190 8.15 -19.48 1.44
N LYS A 191 8.86 -19.69 2.55
CA LYS A 191 8.25 -20.08 3.83
C LYS A 191 7.37 -18.98 4.43
N LEU A 192 7.78 -17.72 4.32
CA LEU A 192 6.95 -16.59 4.75
C LEU A 192 5.65 -16.52 3.95
N ALA A 193 5.73 -16.74 2.63
CA ALA A 193 4.57 -16.74 1.75
C ALA A 193 3.61 -17.90 2.08
N GLU A 194 4.13 -19.11 2.30
CA GLU A 194 3.35 -20.26 2.75
C GLU A 194 2.65 -20.00 4.07
N GLN A 195 3.37 -19.48 5.07
CA GLN A 195 2.80 -19.17 6.38
C GLN A 195 1.66 -18.15 6.27
N ARG A 196 1.81 -17.14 5.39
CA ARG A 196 0.79 -16.12 5.14
C ARG A 196 -0.42 -16.69 4.40
N ALA A 197 -0.20 -17.47 3.35
CA ALA A 197 -1.25 -18.07 2.54
C ALA A 197 -1.99 -19.23 3.23
N GLY A 198 -1.33 -19.89 4.19
CA GLY A 198 -1.82 -21.11 4.83
C GLY A 198 -1.83 -22.33 3.90
N LYS A 199 -1.11 -22.29 2.77
CA LYS A 199 -1.00 -23.36 1.80
C LYS A 199 0.26 -23.20 0.94
N THR A 200 0.65 -24.24 0.21
CA THR A 200 1.66 -24.19 -0.85
C THR A 200 1.02 -23.90 -2.22
N PRO A 201 1.76 -23.27 -3.16
CA PRO A 201 1.29 -23.06 -4.53
C PRO A 201 1.40 -24.34 -5.36
N LYS A 202 0.69 -24.42 -6.50
CA LYS A 202 0.96 -25.45 -7.52
C LYS A 202 2.04 -25.01 -8.50
N VAL A 203 2.18 -23.70 -8.69
CA VAL A 203 3.12 -23.11 -9.64
C VAL A 203 3.79 -21.90 -9.00
N VAL A 204 5.11 -21.85 -9.06
CA VAL A 204 5.89 -20.65 -8.77
C VAL A 204 6.57 -20.18 -10.04
N ILE A 205 6.40 -18.90 -10.34
CA ILE A 205 6.99 -18.25 -11.51
C ILE A 205 8.07 -17.29 -11.02
N THR A 206 9.28 -17.42 -11.55
CA THR A 206 10.41 -16.54 -11.21
C THR A 206 11.18 -16.16 -12.45
N ASP A 207 12.06 -15.16 -12.34
CA ASP A 207 13.11 -14.93 -13.33
C ASP A 207 14.18 -16.04 -13.28
N LYS A 208 15.20 -15.98 -14.15
CA LYS A 208 16.24 -16.99 -14.37
C LYS A 208 17.24 -17.18 -13.21
N LEU A 209 16.99 -16.61 -12.03
CA LEU A 209 17.88 -16.80 -10.88
C LEU A 209 17.78 -18.24 -10.35
N ARG A 210 18.86 -19.02 -10.50
CA ARG A 210 18.95 -20.43 -10.06
C ARG A 210 18.65 -20.64 -8.57
N SER A 211 18.82 -19.62 -7.74
CA SER A 211 18.48 -19.66 -6.31
C SER A 211 17.03 -20.06 -6.03
N TYR A 212 16.10 -19.71 -6.92
CA TYR A 212 14.69 -20.07 -6.75
C TYR A 212 14.41 -21.55 -6.96
N GLU A 213 15.08 -22.19 -7.91
CA GLU A 213 14.89 -23.63 -8.18
C GLU A 213 15.17 -24.44 -6.91
N VAL A 214 16.32 -24.19 -6.30
CA VAL A 214 16.71 -24.82 -5.02
C VAL A 214 15.73 -24.46 -3.91
N ALA A 215 15.37 -23.18 -3.78
CA ALA A 215 14.49 -22.72 -2.71
C ALA A 215 13.05 -23.27 -2.80
N ILE A 216 12.52 -23.43 -4.01
CA ILE A 216 11.17 -23.96 -4.26
C ILE A 216 11.13 -25.44 -3.90
N GLU A 217 12.10 -26.23 -4.37
CA GLU A 217 12.20 -27.65 -4.03
C GLU A 217 12.35 -27.83 -2.50
N ASP A 218 13.22 -27.03 -1.88
CA ASP A 218 13.48 -27.06 -0.45
C ASP A 218 12.29 -26.63 0.44
N ALA A 219 11.41 -25.78 -0.08
CA ALA A 219 10.29 -25.21 0.68
C ALA A 219 8.99 -25.98 0.44
N PHE A 220 8.73 -26.38 -0.81
CA PHE A 220 7.45 -26.96 -1.21
C PHE A 220 7.55 -28.38 -1.80
N GLY A 221 8.75 -28.84 -2.14
CA GLY A 221 8.98 -30.15 -2.75
C GLY A 221 8.32 -30.32 -4.12
N ALA A 222 8.17 -31.58 -4.52
CA ALA A 222 7.69 -31.99 -5.85
C ALA A 222 6.25 -31.57 -6.19
N ASP A 223 5.45 -31.16 -5.20
CA ASP A 223 4.07 -30.71 -5.40
C ASP A 223 3.99 -29.33 -6.09
N THR A 224 5.09 -28.57 -6.10
CA THR A 224 5.16 -27.26 -6.75
C THR A 224 5.98 -27.31 -8.03
N LYS A 225 5.35 -26.92 -9.14
CA LYS A 225 6.05 -26.74 -10.40
C LYS A 225 6.73 -25.38 -10.48
N HIS A 226 8.06 -25.37 -10.56
CA HIS A 226 8.81 -24.16 -10.94
C HIS A 226 8.65 -23.89 -12.44
N LYS A 227 8.33 -22.65 -12.79
CA LYS A 227 8.39 -22.13 -14.16
C LYS A 227 9.31 -20.92 -14.20
N GLN A 228 10.36 -21.02 -14.99
CA GLN A 228 11.20 -19.86 -15.30
C GLN A 228 10.53 -19.06 -16.42
N GLY A 229 10.42 -17.75 -16.23
CA GLY A 229 10.14 -16.84 -17.33
C GLY A 229 11.40 -16.59 -18.17
N GLU A 230 11.27 -16.52 -19.49
CA GLU A 230 12.05 -15.52 -20.25
C GLU A 230 11.69 -14.12 -19.70
N PRO A 231 12.49 -13.06 -19.91
CA PRO A 231 12.08 -11.69 -19.56
C PRO A 231 10.69 -11.42 -20.14
N PHE A 232 9.67 -11.57 -19.29
CA PHE A 232 8.26 -11.31 -19.50
C PHE A 232 7.60 -11.92 -20.76
N LYS A 233 7.63 -13.25 -20.93
CA LYS A 233 6.70 -13.96 -21.85
C LYS A 233 6.11 -15.24 -21.26
N PHE A 234 5.33 -15.13 -20.18
CA PHE A 234 4.32 -16.14 -19.88
C PHE A 234 2.93 -15.52 -20.01
N LYS A 235 2.20 -15.91 -21.07
CA LYS A 235 0.74 -15.87 -21.07
C LYS A 235 0.27 -17.03 -20.19
N VAL A 236 0.37 -16.87 -18.88
CA VAL A 236 -0.49 -17.67 -17.99
C VAL A 236 -1.91 -17.21 -18.30
N SER A 237 -2.79 -18.15 -18.63
CA SER A 237 -4.20 -17.92 -18.87
C SER A 237 -4.76 -16.78 -18.01
N GLY A 238 -4.91 -15.59 -18.61
CA GLY A 238 -5.58 -14.44 -18.01
C GLY A 238 -4.76 -13.43 -17.17
N THR A 239 -3.47 -13.64 -16.88
CA THR A 239 -2.69 -12.70 -16.02
C THR A 239 -1.51 -12.14 -16.81
N SER A 240 -1.50 -10.84 -17.06
CA SER A 240 -0.60 -10.19 -18.02
C SER A 240 0.72 -9.78 -17.36
N THR A 241 1.83 -9.93 -18.09
CA THR A 241 3.18 -9.42 -17.77
C THR A 241 3.21 -7.97 -17.26
N ALA A 242 2.23 -7.16 -17.66
CA ALA A 242 2.04 -5.79 -17.19
C ALA A 242 1.81 -5.67 -15.67
N GLU A 243 1.24 -6.69 -15.01
CA GLU A 243 0.97 -6.64 -13.56
C GLU A 243 2.25 -6.82 -12.75
N ILE A 244 3.09 -7.74 -13.19
CA ILE A 244 4.42 -7.97 -12.63
C ILE A 244 5.30 -6.73 -12.90
N GLU A 245 5.27 -6.18 -14.11
CA GLU A 245 6.01 -4.95 -14.44
C GLU A 245 5.57 -3.74 -13.59
N ARG A 246 4.26 -3.59 -13.34
CA ARG A 246 3.71 -2.52 -12.48
C ARG A 246 4.04 -2.73 -11.02
N PHE A 247 4.05 -3.99 -10.58
CA PHE A 247 4.52 -4.36 -9.27
C PHE A 247 5.99 -3.96 -9.10
N HIS A 248 6.86 -4.32 -10.05
CA HIS A 248 8.29 -3.97 -10.05
C HIS A 248 8.51 -2.46 -10.05
N LYS A 249 7.78 -1.71 -10.88
CA LYS A 249 7.82 -0.23 -10.85
C LYS A 249 7.44 0.34 -9.49
N THR A 250 6.52 -0.30 -8.77
CA THR A 250 6.19 0.15 -7.41
C THR A 250 7.28 -0.21 -6.41
N LEU A 251 7.95 -1.36 -6.57
CA LEU A 251 9.09 -1.76 -5.76
C LEU A 251 10.31 -0.85 -5.99
N GLU A 252 10.56 -0.42 -7.22
CA GLU A 252 11.60 0.55 -7.56
C GLU A 252 11.33 1.91 -6.90
N GLN A 253 10.09 2.40 -6.95
CA GLN A 253 9.72 3.65 -6.25
C GLN A 253 9.94 3.57 -4.73
N ARG A 254 9.80 2.37 -4.14
CA ARG A 254 10.07 2.13 -2.72
C ARG A 254 11.56 2.27 -2.40
N THR A 255 12.44 1.73 -3.24
CA THR A 255 13.89 1.76 -2.97
C THR A 255 14.45 3.18 -2.98
N ASP A 256 13.94 4.08 -3.83
CA ASP A 256 14.34 5.50 -3.84
C ASP A 256 14.06 6.21 -2.50
N VAL A 257 12.93 5.88 -1.85
CA VAL A 257 12.61 6.43 -0.52
C VAL A 257 13.55 5.85 0.54
N PHE A 258 13.91 4.58 0.40
CA PHE A 258 14.68 3.85 1.42
C PHE A 258 16.19 4.12 1.36
N GLN A 259 16.72 4.56 0.22
CA GLN A 259 18.13 4.94 0.03
C GLN A 259 18.62 6.03 1.01
N LYS A 260 17.70 6.74 1.67
CA LYS A 260 18.00 7.77 2.68
C LYS A 260 18.37 7.20 4.05
N TYR A 261 18.08 5.93 4.29
CA TYR A 261 18.37 5.25 5.56
C TYR A 261 19.60 4.38 5.41
N ASN A 262 20.41 4.31 6.47
CA ASN A 262 21.69 3.59 6.46
C ASN A 262 21.66 2.30 7.29
N ASP A 263 20.52 1.93 7.87
CA ASP A 263 20.37 0.77 8.75
C ASP A 263 19.31 -0.23 8.24
N ILE A 264 19.67 -1.52 8.24
CA ILE A 264 18.81 -2.58 7.70
C ILE A 264 17.54 -2.79 8.51
N GLU A 265 17.55 -2.52 9.82
CA GLU A 265 16.38 -2.70 10.69
C GLU A 265 15.29 -1.68 10.36
N THR A 266 15.67 -0.43 10.07
CA THR A 266 14.75 0.57 9.54
C THR A 266 14.24 0.17 8.17
N ILE A 267 15.11 -0.31 7.26
CA ILE A 267 14.68 -0.75 5.93
C ILE A 267 13.67 -1.91 6.03
N ARG A 268 13.87 -2.85 6.96
CA ARG A 268 12.92 -3.94 7.25
C ARG A 268 11.59 -3.39 7.74
N LEU A 269 11.62 -2.54 8.76
CA LEU A 269 10.41 -1.90 9.30
C LEU A 269 9.63 -1.16 8.21
N LEU A 270 10.33 -0.41 7.35
CA LEU A 270 9.69 0.33 6.27
C LEU A 270 9.16 -0.58 5.16
N THR A 271 9.86 -1.68 4.85
CA THR A 271 9.38 -2.71 3.93
C THR A 271 8.06 -3.30 4.42
N ASP A 272 7.96 -3.64 5.70
CA ASP A 272 6.74 -4.18 6.31
C ASP A 272 5.58 -3.17 6.25
N GLY A 273 5.85 -1.90 6.59
CA GLY A 273 4.84 -0.85 6.47
C GLY A 273 4.40 -0.58 5.02
N TRP A 274 5.32 -0.70 4.07
CA TRP A 274 5.00 -0.58 2.65
C TRP A 274 4.14 -1.76 2.18
N LEU A 275 4.43 -2.98 2.63
CA LEU A 275 3.62 -4.18 2.32
C LEU A 275 2.18 -3.97 2.80
N ILE A 276 2.01 -3.43 4.00
CA ILE A 276 0.69 -3.10 4.54
C ILE A 276 0.00 -2.06 3.66
N ASN A 277 0.68 -0.96 3.34
CA ASN A 277 0.11 0.07 2.48
C ASN A 277 -0.27 -0.47 1.09
N TYR A 278 0.57 -1.32 0.50
CA TYR A 278 0.32 -1.95 -0.78
C TYR A 278 -0.92 -2.87 -0.73
N ASN A 279 -0.97 -3.79 0.23
CA ASN A 279 -2.02 -4.80 0.28
C ASN A 279 -3.37 -4.23 0.69
N PHE A 280 -3.41 -3.31 1.65
CA PHE A 280 -4.68 -2.91 2.27
C PHE A 280 -5.19 -1.56 1.82
N PHE A 281 -4.31 -0.63 1.40
CA PHE A 281 -4.70 0.76 1.14
C PHE A 281 -4.57 1.15 -0.34
N LYS A 282 -3.55 0.65 -1.05
CA LYS A 282 -3.27 1.05 -2.42
C LYS A 282 -4.20 0.34 -3.41
N GLN A 283 -4.93 1.10 -4.21
CA GLN A 283 -5.69 0.56 -5.33
C GLN A 283 -4.76 -0.08 -6.38
N ASN A 284 -5.15 -1.25 -6.86
CA ASN A 284 -4.39 -1.99 -7.85
C ASN A 284 -5.29 -2.34 -9.06
N GLU A 285 -4.94 -1.80 -10.24
CA GLU A 285 -5.66 -2.06 -11.50
C GLU A 285 -5.73 -3.54 -11.85
N GLY A 286 -4.72 -4.31 -11.47
CA GLY A 286 -4.62 -5.73 -11.78
C GLY A 286 -5.70 -6.58 -11.09
N CYS A 287 -6.18 -6.16 -9.92
CA CYS A 287 -7.33 -6.75 -9.22
C CYS A 287 -8.60 -5.87 -9.29
N GLY A 288 -8.65 -4.93 -10.26
CA GLY A 288 -9.86 -4.17 -10.57
C GLY A 288 -10.05 -2.87 -9.78
N ASN A 289 -8.95 -2.16 -9.50
CA ASN A 289 -8.91 -0.86 -8.79
C ASN A 289 -9.35 -0.91 -7.33
N ILE A 290 -9.17 -2.06 -6.69
CA ILE A 290 -9.31 -2.23 -5.25
C ILE A 290 -7.96 -2.63 -4.65
N PRO A 291 -7.73 -2.45 -3.34
CA PRO A 291 -6.58 -3.03 -2.67
C PRO A 291 -6.54 -4.56 -2.77
N PRO A 292 -5.36 -5.16 -2.96
CA PRO A 292 -5.21 -6.62 -3.06
C PRO A 292 -5.86 -7.41 -1.91
N ALA A 293 -5.81 -6.90 -0.68
CA ALA A 293 -6.45 -7.54 0.49
C ALA A 293 -7.96 -7.69 0.32
N GLN A 294 -8.62 -6.71 -0.32
CA GLN A 294 -10.06 -6.73 -0.57
C GLN A 294 -10.42 -7.71 -1.70
N ALA A 295 -9.50 -7.97 -2.64
CA ALA A 295 -9.68 -9.03 -3.63
C ALA A 295 -9.42 -10.43 -3.03
N ALA A 296 -8.54 -10.49 -2.03
CA ALA A 296 -8.09 -11.72 -1.40
C ALA A 296 -8.94 -12.17 -0.21
N SER A 297 -9.76 -11.32 0.40
CA SER A 297 -10.48 -11.65 1.64
C SER A 297 -11.83 -10.96 1.75
N SER A 298 -12.79 -11.65 2.36
CA SER A 298 -14.11 -11.10 2.67
C SER A 298 -14.14 -10.20 3.91
N VAL A 299 -13.09 -10.28 4.74
CA VAL A 299 -12.86 -9.43 5.91
C VAL A 299 -11.45 -8.85 5.84
N VAL A 300 -11.27 -7.58 6.23
CA VAL A 300 -9.96 -6.92 6.34
C VAL A 300 -9.84 -6.17 7.67
N PRO A 301 -8.64 -6.07 8.26
CA PRO A 301 -8.44 -5.49 9.59
C PRO A 301 -8.50 -3.96 9.62
N PHE A 302 -8.44 -3.30 8.47
CA PHE A 302 -8.54 -1.85 8.37
C PHE A 302 -8.87 -1.39 6.96
N LYS A 303 -9.45 -0.18 6.87
CA LYS A 303 -9.76 0.51 5.60
C LYS A 303 -8.61 1.41 5.16
N ASP A 304 -8.03 2.14 6.11
CA ASP A 304 -6.99 3.13 5.89
C ASP A 304 -6.16 3.35 7.17
N TRP A 305 -5.20 4.29 7.11
CA TRP A 305 -4.34 4.61 8.24
C TRP A 305 -5.09 5.15 9.47
N ASN A 306 -6.33 5.62 9.37
CA ASN A 306 -7.11 6.05 10.54
C ASN A 306 -7.52 4.88 11.43
N ASP A 307 -7.69 3.69 10.85
CA ASP A 307 -7.97 2.46 11.61
C ASP A 307 -6.70 1.89 12.25
N VAL A 308 -5.52 2.27 11.75
CA VAL A 308 -4.23 1.96 12.40
C VAL A 308 -3.96 2.93 13.56
N VAL A 309 -4.24 4.21 13.34
CA VAL A 309 -3.98 5.29 14.30
C VAL A 309 -5.20 5.46 15.21
N ILE A 310 -5.42 4.46 16.06
CA ILE A 310 -6.61 4.35 16.91
C ILE A 310 -6.55 5.35 18.08
N PRO A 311 -7.52 6.28 18.22
CA PRO A 311 -7.60 7.19 19.36
C PRO A 311 -7.88 6.47 20.69
N GLU A 312 -7.63 7.16 21.80
CA GLU A 312 -7.94 6.63 23.14
C GLU A 312 -9.45 6.35 23.28
N GLY A 313 -9.79 5.16 23.80
CA GLY A 313 -11.18 4.71 23.98
C GLY A 313 -11.88 4.20 22.72
N VAL A 314 -11.19 4.17 21.56
CA VAL A 314 -11.69 3.54 20.33
C VAL A 314 -11.16 2.12 20.23
N HIS A 315 -12.00 1.18 19.84
CA HIS A 315 -11.61 -0.21 19.64
C HIS A 315 -11.08 -0.45 18.23
N ASP A 316 -10.22 -1.46 18.10
CA ASP A 316 -9.77 -1.98 16.81
C ASP A 316 -10.92 -2.75 16.15
N ILE A 317 -11.24 -2.42 14.90
CA ILE A 317 -12.45 -2.88 14.20
C ILE A 317 -12.06 -3.49 12.85
N ASP A 318 -12.62 -4.66 12.57
CA ASP A 318 -12.46 -5.29 11.26
C ASP A 318 -13.61 -4.88 10.32
N TYR A 319 -13.44 -5.14 9.03
CA TYR A 319 -14.38 -4.69 8.01
C TYR A 319 -14.76 -5.80 7.07
N LYS A 320 -16.07 -6.03 6.94
CA LYS A 320 -16.61 -6.88 5.88
C LYS A 320 -16.52 -6.17 4.54
N VAL A 321 -15.92 -6.84 3.56
CA VAL A 321 -15.74 -6.38 2.18
C VAL A 321 -16.93 -6.82 1.33
N SER A 322 -17.58 -5.86 0.68
CA SER A 322 -18.61 -6.10 -0.34
C SER A 322 -18.17 -5.48 -1.66
N LEU A 323 -17.96 -6.31 -2.68
CA LEU A 323 -17.48 -5.88 -3.99
C LEU A 323 -18.62 -5.79 -5.01
N TYR A 324 -18.68 -4.69 -5.75
CA TYR A 324 -19.67 -4.43 -6.79
C TYR A 324 -18.96 -4.16 -8.12
N ARG A 325 -19.26 -4.95 -9.15
CA ARG A 325 -18.66 -4.75 -10.46
C ARG A 325 -19.22 -3.49 -11.12
N ARG A 326 -18.35 -2.55 -11.49
CA ARG A 326 -18.74 -1.38 -12.30
C ARG A 326 -19.14 -1.82 -13.71
N LYS A 327 -20.25 -1.28 -14.20
CA LYS A 327 -20.60 -1.37 -15.62
C LYS A 327 -19.58 -0.55 -16.41
N SER A 328 -18.71 -1.22 -17.17
CA SER A 328 -17.74 -0.57 -18.05
C SER A 328 -18.12 -0.80 -19.51
N VAL A 329 -18.09 0.26 -20.31
CA VAL A 329 -18.31 0.22 -21.76
C VAL A 329 -17.05 -0.26 -22.49
N LYS A 330 -15.87 -0.15 -21.87
CA LYS A 330 -14.59 -0.56 -22.46
C LYS A 330 -14.32 -2.04 -22.20
N LYS A 331 -13.92 -2.79 -23.24
CA LYS A 331 -13.34 -4.13 -23.10
C LYS A 331 -12.04 -4.04 -22.30
N GLY A 332 -11.97 -4.71 -21.15
CA GLY A 332 -10.82 -4.70 -20.25
C GLY A 332 -11.09 -5.52 -18.99
N LYS A 333 -10.11 -5.54 -18.06
CA LYS A 333 -10.31 -6.18 -16.75
C LYS A 333 -11.49 -5.52 -16.02
N PRO A 334 -12.28 -6.30 -15.26
CA PRO A 334 -13.39 -5.75 -14.48
C PRO A 334 -12.86 -4.75 -13.45
N VAL A 335 -13.57 -3.64 -13.29
CA VAL A 335 -13.34 -2.64 -12.24
C VAL A 335 -14.41 -2.83 -11.17
N PHE A 336 -14.02 -2.73 -9.91
CA PHE A 336 -14.91 -2.91 -8.77
C PHE A 336 -15.02 -1.64 -7.93
N ASP A 337 -16.19 -1.46 -7.33
CA ASP A 337 -16.38 -0.66 -6.14
C ASP A 337 -16.36 -1.57 -4.92
N ALA A 338 -15.82 -1.08 -3.82
CA ALA A 338 -15.82 -1.79 -2.55
C ALA A 338 -16.57 -0.98 -1.49
N THR A 339 -17.45 -1.66 -0.75
CA THR A 339 -18.02 -1.13 0.50
C THR A 339 -17.43 -1.93 1.66
N LEU A 340 -16.94 -1.19 2.66
CA LEU A 340 -16.29 -1.74 3.85
C LEU A 340 -17.17 -1.43 5.08
N THR A 341 -17.87 -2.45 5.57
CA THR A 341 -18.81 -2.32 6.69
C THR A 341 -18.14 -2.77 7.99
N PRO A 342 -18.11 -1.93 9.04
CA PRO A 342 -17.51 -2.29 10.33
C PRO A 342 -18.15 -3.56 10.90
N ILE A 343 -17.32 -4.45 11.45
CA ILE A 343 -17.74 -5.63 12.21
C ILE A 343 -16.95 -5.68 13.52
N GLU A 344 -17.67 -5.80 14.64
CA GLU A 344 -17.06 -6.07 15.94
C GLU A 344 -16.71 -7.57 15.97
N ILE A 345 -15.41 -7.86 16.02
CA ILE A 345 -14.90 -9.20 16.25
C ILE A 345 -14.26 -9.17 17.64
N ASP A 346 -14.70 -10.06 18.53
CA ASP A 346 -13.99 -10.31 19.78
C ASP A 346 -12.59 -10.83 19.45
N LYS A 347 -11.58 -9.95 19.52
CA LYS A 347 -10.16 -10.29 19.29
C LYS A 347 -9.54 -11.06 20.48
N GLU A 348 -10.35 -11.68 21.34
CA GLU A 348 -9.95 -12.42 22.55
C GLU A 348 -9.82 -13.95 22.36
N LYS A 349 -9.56 -14.45 21.14
CA LYS A 349 -9.25 -15.89 20.94
C LYS A 349 -7.96 -16.15 20.19
#